data_AF-A0A444RD37-F1
#
_entry.id   AF-A0A444RD37-F1
#
_cell.length_a   1.000
_cell.length_b   1.000
_cell.length_c   1.000
_cell.angle_alpha   90.00
_cell.angle_beta   90.00
_cell.angle_gamma   90.00
#
_symmetry.space_group_name_H-M   'P 1'
#
loop_
_entity.id
_entity.type
_entity.pdbx_description
1 polymer ?
#
loop_
_entity_poly.entity_id
_entity_poly.type
_entity_poly.pdbx_seq_one_letter_code
_entity_poly.pdbx_strand_id
1 'polypeptide(L)'
;MDFFRFLMSDVLSEPAVLVGLIALIGLIAQKKPVTECIKGTVKTIMGFVILGAGAGLVVSSLGDFANIFQHAFGIQGVVPNNEAIVSVAQKSFGKEMAMIMFFAMVINIMIARFTPWKFIFLTGHHTLFMSMMVAVILATAGMTGITLIAVG
;
A
#
# COMPACT_ATOMS: atom_id res chain seq x y z
N MET A 1 -19.34 6.51 -21.58
CA MET A 1 -18.01 5.88 -21.37
C MET A 1 -17.16 6.65 -20.35
N ASP A 2 -17.60 7.85 -19.95
CA ASP A 2 -16.89 8.71 -18.99
C ASP A 2 -16.96 8.20 -17.55
N PHE A 3 -18.07 7.58 -17.12
CA PHE A 3 -18.16 6.97 -15.78
C PHE A 3 -17.17 5.82 -15.60
N PHE A 4 -16.97 4.98 -16.63
CA PHE A 4 -16.00 3.89 -16.60
C PHE A 4 -14.56 4.39 -16.64
N ARG A 5 -14.29 5.48 -17.38
CA ARG A 5 -12.99 6.16 -17.34
C ARG A 5 -12.75 6.76 -15.96
N PHE A 6 -13.65 7.59 -15.44
CA PHE A 6 -13.58 8.16 -14.10
C PHE A 6 -13.33 7.09 -13.02
N LEU A 7 -14.08 5.98 -13.07
CA LEU A 7 -13.90 4.89 -12.12
C LEU A 7 -12.51 4.23 -12.26
N MET A 8 -12.02 4.03 -13.47
CA MET A 8 -10.76 3.33 -13.71
C MET A 8 -9.51 4.22 -13.60
N SER A 9 -9.59 5.48 -14.01
CA SER A 9 -8.47 6.43 -14.07
C SER A 9 -8.35 7.28 -12.82
N ASP A 10 -9.47 7.65 -12.16
CA ASP A 10 -9.45 8.65 -11.10
C ASP A 10 -9.76 8.02 -9.73
N VAL A 11 -10.66 7.02 -9.69
CA VAL A 11 -11.05 6.36 -8.43
C VAL A 11 -10.15 5.15 -8.12
N LEU A 12 -9.89 4.28 -9.10
CA LEU A 12 -9.08 3.07 -8.91
C LEU A 12 -7.57 3.30 -9.06
N SER A 13 -7.14 4.47 -9.55
CA SER A 13 -5.71 4.83 -9.55
C SER A 13 -5.24 5.40 -8.22
N GLU A 14 -6.16 5.87 -7.36
CA GLU A 14 -5.83 6.45 -6.07
C GLU A 14 -5.68 5.35 -5.00
N PRO A 15 -4.46 5.12 -4.45
CA PRO A 15 -4.21 4.01 -3.54
C PRO A 15 -5.07 4.07 -2.26
N ALA A 16 -5.33 5.27 -1.74
CA ALA A 16 -6.16 5.45 -0.54
C ALA A 16 -7.59 4.95 -0.77
N VAL A 17 -8.16 5.23 -1.95
CA VAL A 17 -9.50 4.82 -2.34
C VAL A 17 -9.53 3.31 -2.59
N LEU A 18 -8.53 2.76 -3.26
CA LEU A 18 -8.45 1.32 -3.55
C LEU A 18 -8.39 0.49 -2.26
N VAL A 19 -7.58 0.90 -1.28
CA VAL A 19 -7.50 0.23 0.03
C VAL A 19 -8.78 0.44 0.84
N GLY A 20 -9.44 1.60 0.72
CA GLY A 20 -10.78 1.82 1.25
C GLY A 20 -11.82 0.83 0.71
N LEU A 21 -11.83 0.60 -0.60
CA LEU A 21 -12.71 -0.38 -1.24
C LEU A 21 -12.42 -1.82 -0.78
N ILE A 22 -11.14 -2.18 -0.64
CA ILE A 22 -10.76 -3.48 -0.08
C ILE A 22 -11.34 -3.65 1.35
N ALA A 23 -11.20 -2.62 2.19
CA ALA A 23 -11.77 -2.64 3.54
C ALA A 23 -13.31 -2.74 3.53
N LEU A 24 -13.98 -2.03 2.61
CA LEU A 24 -15.43 -2.11 2.42
C LEU A 24 -15.86 -3.54 2.07
N ILE A 25 -15.19 -4.17 1.10
CA ILE A 25 -15.45 -5.57 0.72
C ILE A 25 -15.25 -6.49 1.92
N GLY A 26 -14.17 -6.31 2.68
CA GLY A 26 -13.89 -7.09 3.88
C GLY A 26 -14.95 -6.95 4.98
N LEU A 27 -15.49 -5.73 5.18
CA LEU A 27 -16.54 -5.48 6.18
C LEU A 27 -17.90 -6.05 5.74
N ILE A 28 -18.21 -5.95 4.44
CA ILE A 28 -19.40 -6.58 3.85
C ILE A 28 -19.31 -8.11 3.97
N ALA A 29 -18.15 -8.70 3.67
CA ALA A 29 -17.92 -10.15 3.82
C ALA A 29 -18.07 -10.62 5.27
N GLN A 30 -17.71 -9.77 6.24
CA GLN A 30 -17.94 -10.00 7.68
C GLN A 30 -19.38 -9.72 8.13
N LYS A 31 -20.29 -9.37 7.20
CA LYS A 31 -21.71 -9.05 7.47
C LYS A 31 -21.90 -7.96 8.52
N LYS A 32 -21.01 -6.97 8.54
CA LYS A 32 -21.12 -5.82 9.44
C LYS A 32 -22.29 -4.90 9.05
N PRO A 33 -22.90 -4.18 10.01
CA PRO A 33 -23.97 -3.23 9.71
C PRO A 33 -23.46 -2.11 8.78
N VAL A 34 -24.34 -1.58 7.94
CA VAL A 34 -24.00 -0.57 6.91
C VAL A 34 -23.25 0.63 7.50
N THR A 35 -23.65 1.08 8.69
CA THR A 35 -22.99 2.17 9.41
C THR A 35 -21.52 1.85 9.74
N GLU A 36 -21.21 0.61 10.13
CA GLU A 36 -19.84 0.18 10.37
C GLU A 36 -19.05 0.07 9.06
N CYS A 37 -19.67 -0.41 7.98
CA CYS A 37 -19.05 -0.48 6.66
C CYS A 37 -18.61 0.90 6.17
N ILE A 38 -19.48 1.90 6.24
CA ILE A 38 -19.17 3.28 5.83
C ILE A 38 -18.08 3.87 6.73
N LYS A 39 -18.24 3.77 8.06
CA LYS A 39 -17.27 4.29 9.02
C LYS A 39 -15.89 3.65 8.85
N GLY A 40 -15.84 2.34 8.64
CA GLY A 40 -14.61 1.59 8.42
C GLY A 40 -13.92 2.01 7.13
N THR A 41 -14.66 2.10 6.04
CA THR A 41 -14.15 2.55 4.73
C THR A 41 -13.54 3.95 4.80
N VAL A 42 -14.28 4.90 5.38
CA VAL A 42 -13.79 6.29 5.52
C VAL A 42 -12.55 6.34 6.42
N LYS A 43 -12.53 5.60 7.53
CA LYS A 43 -11.34 5.53 8.40
C LYS A 43 -10.12 4.98 7.68
N THR A 44 -10.29 3.96 6.85
CA THR A 44 -9.19 3.37 6.06
C THR A 44 -8.64 4.39 5.07
N ILE A 45 -9.51 5.08 4.33
CA ILE A 45 -9.11 6.14 3.38
C ILE A 45 -8.37 7.25 4.13
N MET A 46 -8.95 7.77 5.22
CA MET A 46 -8.34 8.82 6.03
C MET A 46 -6.98 8.39 6.61
N GLY A 47 -6.85 7.15 7.07
CA GLY A 47 -5.58 6.62 7.57
C GLY A 47 -4.48 6.64 6.50
N PHE A 48 -4.83 6.26 5.26
CA PHE A 48 -3.90 6.32 4.13
C PHE A 48 -3.50 7.75 3.74
N VAL A 49 -4.46 8.70 3.75
CA VAL A 49 -4.17 10.12 3.48
C VAL A 49 -3.25 10.72 4.54
N ILE A 50 -3.51 10.42 5.82
CA ILE A 50 -2.68 10.87 6.94
C ILE A 50 -1.27 10.30 6.84
N LEU A 51 -1.13 9.01 6.51
CA LEU A 51 0.16 8.37 6.26
C LEU A 51 0.95 9.08 5.16
N GLY A 52 0.32 9.35 4.02
CA GLY A 52 0.95 10.08 2.92
C GLY A 52 1.39 11.49 3.32
N ALA A 53 0.57 12.21 4.07
CA ALA A 53 0.91 13.55 4.57
C ALA A 53 2.07 13.53 5.57
N GLY A 54 2.03 12.62 6.55
CA GLY A 54 3.09 12.46 7.55
C GLY A 54 4.42 12.04 6.94
N ALA A 55 4.40 11.11 6.00
CA ALA A 55 5.59 10.69 5.29
C ALA A 55 6.21 11.81 4.44
N GLY A 56 5.39 12.69 3.85
CA GLY A 56 5.89 13.88 3.16
C GLY A 56 6.73 14.79 4.07
N LEU A 57 6.26 15.04 5.30
CA LEU A 57 6.98 15.84 6.29
C LEU A 57 8.30 15.16 6.71
N VAL A 58 8.27 13.85 6.92
CA VAL A 58 9.45 13.06 7.28
C VAL A 58 10.47 13.07 6.14
N VAL A 59 10.05 12.79 4.90
CA VAL A 59 10.92 12.81 3.71
C VAL A 59 11.58 14.17 3.51
N SER A 60 10.82 15.26 3.66
CA SER A 60 11.38 16.62 3.56
C SER A 60 12.46 16.85 4.61
N SER A 61 12.17 16.51 5.87
CA SER A 61 13.12 16.69 6.97
C SER A 61 14.39 15.84 6.79
N LEU A 62 14.23 14.60 6.30
CA LEU A 62 15.35 13.71 6.02
C LEU A 62 16.18 14.17 4.82
N GLY A 63 15.55 14.81 3.82
CA GLY A 63 16.24 15.42 2.69
C GLY A 63 17.15 16.58 3.12
N ASP A 64 16.63 17.47 3.98
CA ASP A 64 17.43 18.57 4.55
C ASP A 64 18.60 18.04 5.39
N PHE A 65 18.35 17.00 6.18
CA PHE A 65 19.39 16.34 6.97
C PHE A 65 20.47 15.70 6.09
N ALA A 66 20.07 15.02 5.00
CA ALA A 66 21.01 14.42 4.04
C ALA A 66 21.90 15.48 3.38
N ASN A 67 21.35 16.65 3.03
CA ASN A 67 22.12 17.77 2.45
C ASN A 67 23.19 18.30 3.42
N ILE A 68 22.86 18.43 4.71
CA ILE A 68 23.81 18.85 5.76
C ILE A 68 24.94 17.82 5.88
N PHE A 69 24.61 16.54 5.92
CA PHE A 69 25.60 15.46 6.02
C PHE A 69 26.51 15.39 4.79
N GLN A 70 25.96 15.63 3.61
CA GLN A 70 26.74 15.67 2.38
C GLN A 70 27.71 16.86 2.37
N HIS A 71 27.30 18.03 2.85
CA HIS A 71 28.19 19.21 2.96
C HIS A 71 29.26 19.03 4.05
N ALA A 72 28.89 18.44 5.19
CA ALA A 72 29.78 18.31 6.34
C ALA A 72 30.77 17.15 6.22
N PHE A 73 30.36 16.03 5.63
CA PHE A 73 31.13 14.78 5.62
C PHE A 73 31.38 14.21 4.22
N GLY A 74 30.86 14.82 3.16
CA GLY A 74 31.00 14.33 1.78
C GLY A 74 30.27 13.01 1.51
N ILE A 75 29.43 12.54 2.43
CA ILE A 75 28.70 11.27 2.32
C ILE A 75 27.46 11.48 1.46
N GLN A 76 27.36 10.72 0.36
CA GLN A 76 26.15 10.65 -0.45
C GLN A 76 25.32 9.44 0.00
N GLY A 77 24.05 9.66 0.33
CA GLY A 77 23.16 8.57 0.73
C GLY A 77 21.75 9.03 1.05
N VAL A 78 20.82 8.08 1.10
CA VAL A 78 19.46 8.28 1.61
C VAL A 78 19.40 7.89 3.07
N VAL A 79 18.66 8.64 3.89
CA VAL A 79 18.46 8.25 5.29
C VAL A 79 17.51 7.05 5.32
N PRO A 80 17.90 5.89 5.91
CA PRO A 80 17.06 4.71 5.92
C PRO A 80 15.82 4.94 6.77
N ASN A 81 14.66 5.04 6.12
CA ASN A 81 13.37 5.08 6.79
C ASN A 81 12.33 4.33 5.96
N ASN A 82 11.81 3.25 6.53
CA ASN A 82 10.88 2.34 5.86
C ASN A 82 9.59 3.05 5.42
N GLU A 83 9.02 3.91 6.27
CA GLU A 83 7.76 4.60 5.97
C GLU A 83 7.96 5.69 4.92
N ALA A 84 9.06 6.44 5.02
CA ALA A 84 9.43 7.45 4.05
C ALA A 84 9.58 6.86 2.63
N ILE A 85 10.30 5.73 2.50
CA ILE A 85 10.54 5.06 1.22
C ILE A 85 9.24 4.48 0.66
N VAL A 86 8.45 3.79 1.49
CA VAL A 86 7.17 3.20 1.05
C VAL A 86 6.19 4.27 0.59
N SER A 87 6.06 5.38 1.31
CA SER A 87 5.14 6.45 0.91
C SER A 87 5.57 7.18 -0.36
N VAL A 88 6.87 7.26 -0.64
CA VAL A 88 7.36 7.76 -1.93
C VAL A 88 7.04 6.76 -3.05
N ALA A 89 7.34 5.48 -2.84
CA ALA A 89 7.07 4.41 -3.82
C ALA A 89 5.57 4.24 -4.11
N GLN A 90 4.73 4.46 -3.11
CA GLN A 90 3.27 4.38 -3.20
C GLN A 90 2.69 5.35 -4.23
N LYS A 91 3.33 6.50 -4.48
CA LYS A 91 2.87 7.44 -5.52
C LYS A 91 2.95 6.84 -6.93
N SER A 92 3.89 5.94 -7.16
CA SER A 92 4.13 5.32 -8.47
C SER A 92 3.52 3.92 -8.60
N PHE A 93 3.46 3.18 -7.50
CA PHE A 93 3.13 1.74 -7.50
C PHE A 93 2.04 1.37 -6.48
N GLY A 94 1.31 2.36 -5.95
CA GLY A 94 0.36 2.15 -4.87
C GLY A 94 -0.82 1.25 -5.27
N LYS A 95 -1.21 1.26 -6.55
CA LYS A 95 -2.24 0.39 -7.09
C LYS A 95 -1.80 -1.07 -7.06
N GLU A 96 -0.61 -1.34 -7.59
CA GLU A 96 0.02 -2.67 -7.61
C GLU A 96 0.20 -3.20 -6.18
N MET A 97 0.74 -2.36 -5.29
CA MET A 97 0.92 -2.67 -3.88
C MET A 97 -0.39 -3.10 -3.21
N ALA A 98 -1.46 -2.32 -3.38
CA ALA A 98 -2.74 -2.60 -2.73
C ALA A 98 -3.41 -3.87 -3.29
N MET A 99 -3.24 -4.15 -4.59
CA MET A 99 -3.73 -5.39 -5.22
C MET A 99 -2.93 -6.61 -4.74
N ILE A 100 -1.60 -6.53 -4.69
CA ILE A 100 -0.74 -7.58 -4.13
C ILE A 100 -1.14 -7.86 -2.68
N MET A 101 -1.28 -6.82 -1.86
CA MET A 101 -1.69 -6.96 -0.45
C MET A 101 -3.03 -7.71 -0.32
N PHE A 102 -4.01 -7.36 -1.16
CA PHE A 102 -5.31 -8.02 -1.16
C PHE A 102 -5.20 -9.51 -1.51
N PHE A 103 -4.57 -9.84 -2.65
CA PHE A 103 -4.45 -11.23 -3.08
C PHE A 103 -3.58 -12.06 -2.13
N ALA A 104 -2.48 -11.49 -1.62
CA ALA A 104 -1.64 -12.14 -0.62
C ALA A 104 -2.44 -12.50 0.64
N MET A 105 -3.30 -11.60 1.13
CA MET A 105 -4.18 -11.90 2.27
C MET A 105 -5.22 -12.98 1.94
N VAL A 106 -5.83 -12.94 0.76
CA VAL A 106 -6.77 -13.98 0.30
C VAL A 106 -6.08 -15.35 0.24
N ILE A 107 -4.87 -15.41 -0.33
CA ILE A 107 -4.04 -16.62 -0.39
C ILE A 107 -3.67 -17.09 1.01
N ASN A 108 -3.27 -16.18 1.91
CA ASN A 108 -2.92 -16.50 3.29
C ASN A 108 -4.10 -17.14 4.04
N ILE A 109 -5.32 -16.62 3.84
CA ILE A 109 -6.56 -17.21 4.39
C ILE A 109 -6.84 -18.58 3.76
N MET A 110 -6.70 -18.74 2.43
CA MET A 110 -6.91 -20.03 1.75
C MET A 110 -5.92 -21.09 2.26
N ILE A 111 -4.65 -20.74 2.41
CA ILE A 111 -3.62 -21.62 2.99
C ILE A 111 -4.03 -22.02 4.41
N ALA A 112 -4.40 -21.07 5.25
CA ALA A 112 -4.85 -21.38 6.62
C ALA A 112 -6.12 -22.24 6.68
N ARG A 113 -6.99 -22.12 5.68
CA ARG A 113 -8.20 -22.95 5.58
C ARG A 113 -7.89 -24.39 5.18
N PHE A 114 -7.13 -24.60 4.11
CA PHE A 114 -6.94 -25.91 3.49
C PHE A 114 -5.71 -26.69 3.99
N THR A 115 -4.70 -26.00 4.53
CA THR A 115 -3.45 -26.63 5.02
C THR A 115 -3.44 -26.71 6.56
N PRO A 116 -2.52 -27.50 7.15
CA PRO A 116 -2.31 -27.49 8.61
C PRO A 116 -1.70 -26.17 9.14
N TRP A 117 -1.23 -25.27 8.28
CA TRP A 117 -0.61 -24.00 8.69
C TRP A 117 -1.67 -22.94 9.00
N LYS A 118 -2.15 -22.89 10.24
CA LYS A 118 -3.25 -22.00 10.67
C LYS A 118 -2.85 -20.54 10.93
N PHE A 119 -1.63 -20.14 10.62
CA PHE A 119 -1.15 -18.79 10.90
C PHE A 119 -1.62 -17.80 9.83
N ILE A 120 -2.36 -16.78 10.28
CA ILE A 120 -2.78 -15.65 9.45
C ILE A 120 -1.98 -14.43 9.86
N PHE A 121 -1.35 -13.76 8.88
CA PHE A 121 -0.55 -12.58 9.15
C PHE A 121 -1.45 -11.33 9.21
N LEU A 122 -1.69 -10.83 10.42
CA LEU A 122 -2.69 -9.79 10.68
C LEU A 122 -2.12 -8.36 10.76
N THR A 123 -0.80 -8.17 10.68
CA THR A 123 -0.17 -6.85 10.83
C THR A 123 -0.19 -6.05 9.53
N GLY A 124 -1.26 -5.27 9.35
CA GLY A 124 -1.54 -4.53 8.11
C GLY A 124 -0.44 -3.56 7.64
N HIS A 125 0.23 -2.82 8.54
CA HIS A 125 1.28 -1.89 8.12
C HIS A 125 2.52 -2.62 7.58
N HIS A 126 2.83 -3.81 8.11
CA HIS A 126 3.91 -4.65 7.61
C HIS A 126 3.54 -5.32 6.30
N THR A 127 2.30 -5.81 6.13
CA THR A 127 1.88 -6.36 4.83
C THR A 127 1.95 -5.31 3.75
N LEU A 128 1.51 -4.08 4.04
CA LEU A 128 1.62 -2.95 3.13
C LEU A 128 3.08 -2.71 2.73
N PHE A 129 4.00 -2.65 3.70
CA PHE A 129 5.43 -2.49 3.43
C PHE A 129 5.98 -3.63 2.54
N MET A 130 5.68 -4.89 2.87
CA MET A 130 6.17 -6.05 2.12
C MET A 130 5.59 -6.08 0.70
N SER A 131 4.29 -5.84 0.54
CA SER A 131 3.64 -5.76 -0.77
C SER A 131 4.20 -4.63 -1.61
N MET A 132 4.55 -3.49 -1.00
CA MET A 132 5.22 -2.40 -1.70
C MET A 132 6.61 -2.82 -2.17
N MET A 133 7.42 -3.42 -1.31
CA MET A 133 8.77 -3.86 -1.69
C MET A 133 8.75 -4.87 -2.83
N VAL A 134 7.84 -5.85 -2.77
CA VAL A 134 7.65 -6.82 -3.86
C VAL A 134 7.20 -6.13 -5.14
N ALA A 135 6.23 -5.22 -5.07
CA ALA A 135 5.78 -4.46 -6.24
C ALA A 135 6.92 -3.66 -6.89
N VAL A 136 7.73 -2.95 -6.10
CA VAL A 136 8.88 -2.18 -6.62
C VAL A 136 9.92 -3.11 -7.25
N ILE A 137 10.29 -4.19 -6.57
CA ILE A 137 11.31 -5.13 -7.07
C ILE A 137 10.85 -5.73 -8.41
N LEU A 138 9.63 -6.25 -8.49
CA LEU A 138 9.09 -6.84 -9.72
C LEU A 138 8.92 -5.80 -10.84
N ALA A 139 8.49 -4.58 -10.51
CA ALA A 139 8.41 -3.49 -11.49
C ALA A 139 9.78 -3.13 -12.06
N THR A 140 10.80 -3.02 -11.19
CA THR A 140 12.18 -2.73 -11.62
C THR A 140 12.80 -3.88 -12.43
N ALA A 141 12.33 -5.12 -12.24
CA ALA A 141 12.68 -6.27 -13.06
C ALA A 141 11.98 -6.29 -14.45
N GLY A 142 11.15 -5.28 -14.76
CA GLY A 142 10.46 -5.13 -16.03
C GLY A 142 9.08 -5.78 -16.10
N MET A 143 8.56 -6.31 -15.00
CA MET A 143 7.21 -6.87 -14.95
C MET A 143 6.18 -5.75 -14.82
N THR A 144 5.07 -5.85 -15.57
CA THR A 144 4.04 -4.80 -15.60
C THR A 144 2.63 -5.38 -15.53
N GLY A 145 1.72 -4.64 -14.90
CA GLY A 145 0.30 -4.96 -14.86
C GLY A 145 -0.01 -6.30 -14.18
N ILE A 146 -0.71 -7.18 -14.88
CA ILE A 146 -1.26 -8.43 -14.33
C ILE A 146 -0.16 -9.39 -13.88
N THR A 147 0.94 -9.50 -14.63
CA THR A 147 2.03 -10.42 -14.29
C THR A 147 2.73 -10.01 -12.99
N LEU A 148 2.87 -8.70 -12.76
CA LEU A 148 3.40 -8.16 -11.53
C LEU A 148 2.48 -8.51 -10.35
N ILE A 149 1.17 -8.30 -10.49
CA ILE A 149 0.20 -8.55 -9.41
C ILE A 149 0.04 -10.06 -9.14
N ALA A 150 0.13 -10.90 -10.15
CA ALA A 150 -0.06 -12.35 -10.00
C ALA A 150 1.16 -13.05 -9.38
N VAL A 151 2.36 -12.54 -9.62
CA VAL A 151 3.61 -13.11 -9.10
C VAL A 151 4.00 -12.49 -7.75
N GLY A 152 3.66 -11.22 -7.53
CA GLY A 152 3.89 -10.52 -6.27
C GLY A 152 2.92 -10.93 -5.16
#